data_AF-A0A662AEJ5-F1
#
_entry.id   AF-A0A662AEJ5-F1
#
_cell.length_a   1.000
_cell.length_b   1.000
_cell.length_c   1.000
_cell.angle_alpha   90.00
_cell.angle_beta   90.00
_cell.angle_gamma   90.00
#
_symmetry.space_group_name_H-M   'P 1'
#
loop_
_entity.id
_entity.type
_entity.pdbx_description
1 polymer ?
#
loop_
_entity_poly.entity_id
_entity_poly.type
_entity_poly.pdbx_seq_one_letter_code
_entity_poly.pdbx_strand_id
1 'polypeptide(L)'
;MDCGYEPYEPFSAYKPILMEREELEQSISFTGAQEMINTGKIYLKGNTIYINEKYKGIHVIDNTDPSSPEKAGFIVIPGCIDMAMKDDILFADNSI
;
A
#
# COMPACT_ATOMS: atom_id res chain seq x y z
N MET A 1 -0.43 6.12 -54.07
CA MET A 1 -0.30 5.53 -52.72
C MET A 1 -0.07 6.69 -51.79
N ASP A 2 -1.12 7.12 -51.11
CA ASP A 2 -1.09 8.18 -50.12
C ASP A 2 -0.85 7.52 -48.76
N CYS A 3 0.31 7.78 -48.15
CA CYS A 3 0.68 7.25 -46.85
C CYS A 3 0.09 8.20 -45.81
N GLY A 4 -1.10 7.86 -45.31
CA GLY A 4 -1.83 8.69 -44.35
C GLY A 4 -0.98 8.99 -43.12
N TYR A 5 -0.85 10.28 -42.81
CA TYR A 5 -0.34 10.76 -41.53
C TYR A 5 -1.43 10.56 -40.47
N GLU A 6 -1.18 9.71 -39.49
CA GLU A 6 -1.97 9.72 -38.26
C GLU A 6 -1.56 10.93 -37.40
N PRO A 7 -2.50 11.78 -36.96
CA PRO A 7 -2.18 12.91 -36.11
C PRO A 7 -1.70 12.42 -34.74
N TYR A 8 -0.58 13.00 -34.30
CA TYR A 8 -0.02 12.79 -32.98
C TYR A 8 -0.97 13.33 -31.90
N GLU A 9 -1.60 12.45 -31.14
CA GLU A 9 -2.40 12.78 -29.95
C GLU A 9 -1.44 13.26 -28.84
N PRO A 10 -1.56 14.50 -28.34
CA PRO A 10 -0.64 15.00 -27.33
C PRO A 10 -0.81 14.22 -26.02
N PHE A 11 0.33 14.02 -25.36
CA PHE A 11 0.46 13.48 -24.02
C PHE A 11 -0.65 13.95 -23.07
N SER A 12 -1.14 13.01 -22.26
CA SER A 12 -2.03 13.18 -21.10
C SER A 12 -2.15 14.61 -20.55
N ALA A 13 -3.38 15.10 -20.34
CA ALA A 13 -3.64 16.39 -19.70
C ALA A 13 -3.24 16.43 -18.21
N TYR A 14 -2.89 15.30 -17.62
CA TYR A 14 -2.43 15.21 -16.24
C TYR A 14 -0.97 15.66 -16.11
N LYS A 15 -0.70 16.56 -15.17
CA LYS A 15 0.66 16.94 -14.78
C LYS A 15 1.05 16.18 -13.51
N PRO A 16 2.24 15.57 -13.44
CA PRO A 16 2.70 14.93 -12.21
C PRO A 16 2.89 16.00 -11.13
N ILE A 17 2.46 15.68 -9.92
CA ILE A 17 2.87 16.42 -8.72
C ILE A 17 4.14 15.73 -8.24
N LEU A 18 5.22 16.51 -8.12
CA LEU A 18 6.50 15.99 -7.66
C LEU A 18 6.65 16.28 -6.16
N MET A 19 7.29 15.36 -5.46
CA MET A 19 7.68 15.51 -4.06
C MET A 19 9.13 15.07 -3.87
N GLU A 20 9.78 15.57 -2.83
CA GLU A 20 11.11 15.11 -2.47
C GLU A 20 11.07 13.69 -1.92
N ARG A 21 12.15 12.94 -2.17
CA ARG A 21 12.24 11.54 -1.73
C ARG A 21 12.17 11.44 -0.21
N GLU A 22 12.81 12.36 0.51
CA GLU A 22 12.82 12.41 1.97
C GLU A 22 11.41 12.63 2.54
N GLU A 23 10.58 13.42 1.87
CA GLU A 23 9.18 13.65 2.26
C GLU A 23 8.35 12.37 2.06
N LEU A 24 8.56 11.66 0.94
CA LEU A 24 7.91 10.38 0.67
C LEU A 24 8.30 9.32 1.72
N GLU A 25 9.57 9.25 2.10
CA GLU A 25 10.05 8.30 3.12
C GLU A 25 9.51 8.62 4.52
N GLN A 26 9.30 9.90 4.85
CA GLN A 26 8.71 10.34 6.13
C GLN A 26 7.19 10.12 6.23
N SER A 27 6.53 9.81 5.12
CA SER A 27 5.09 9.56 5.10
C SER A 27 4.65 8.23 5.73
N ILE A 28 5.60 7.32 5.93
CA ILE A 28 5.36 6.00 6.50
C ILE A 28 5.54 6.09 8.02
N SER A 29 4.56 5.59 8.77
CA SER A 29 4.64 5.56 10.24
C SER A 29 3.94 4.34 10.81
N PHE A 30 4.32 3.96 12.02
CA PHE A 30 3.63 2.90 12.78
C PHE A 30 2.81 3.54 13.89
N THR A 31 1.51 3.25 13.91
CA THR A 31 0.56 3.76 14.89
C THR A 31 -0.09 2.61 15.66
N GLY A 32 -0.89 2.96 16.68
CA GLY A 32 -1.77 1.99 17.33
C GLY A 32 -2.77 1.36 16.37
N ALA A 33 -3.43 0.29 16.85
CA ALA A 33 -4.43 -0.43 16.10
C ALA A 33 -5.55 0.49 15.61
N GLN A 34 -6.01 0.25 14.37
CA GLN A 34 -7.09 1.01 13.76
C GLN A 34 -8.31 0.10 13.51
N GLU A 35 -9.45 0.74 13.26
CA GLU A 35 -10.64 0.04 12.77
C GLU A 35 -10.39 -0.46 11.33
N MET A 36 -10.89 -1.65 11.03
CA MET A 36 -10.79 -2.24 9.70
C MET A 36 -12.08 -1.94 8.95
N ILE A 37 -12.01 -1.17 7.87
CA ILE A 37 -13.21 -0.65 7.18
C ILE A 37 -13.28 -1.18 5.75
N ASN A 38 -12.23 -0.94 4.94
CA ASN A 38 -12.17 -1.32 3.54
C ASN A 38 -10.91 -2.14 3.29
N THR A 39 -10.97 -3.40 3.70
CA THR A 39 -9.83 -4.30 3.66
C THR A 39 -9.66 -4.96 2.30
N GLY A 40 -8.40 -5.27 1.98
CA GLY A 40 -8.01 -5.93 0.74
C GLY A 40 -7.34 -7.27 0.98
N LYS A 41 -6.12 -7.41 0.43
CA LYS A 41 -5.32 -8.64 0.57
C LYS A 41 -4.95 -8.93 2.02
N ILE A 42 -4.61 -10.20 2.26
CA ILE A 42 -4.13 -10.74 3.53
C ILE A 42 -2.86 -11.58 3.29
N TYR A 43 -1.88 -11.43 4.18
CA TYR A 43 -0.69 -12.28 4.25
C TYR A 43 -0.49 -12.79 5.68
N LEU A 44 -0.01 -14.03 5.81
CA LEU A 44 0.43 -14.61 7.07
C LEU A 44 1.93 -14.90 6.98
N LYS A 45 2.69 -14.42 7.96
CA LYS A 45 4.12 -14.71 8.10
C LYS A 45 4.41 -15.13 9.54
N GLY A 46 4.77 -16.39 9.72
CA GLY A 46 4.88 -16.97 11.07
C GLY A 46 3.54 -16.79 11.80
N ASN A 47 3.56 -16.06 12.90
CA ASN A 47 2.37 -15.75 13.71
C ASN A 47 1.80 -14.35 13.43
N THR A 48 2.30 -13.61 12.43
CA THR A 48 1.82 -12.25 12.15
C THR A 48 0.96 -12.22 10.91
N ILE A 49 -0.24 -11.64 11.04
CA ILE A 49 -1.15 -11.40 9.92
C ILE A 49 -1.02 -9.92 9.50
N TYR A 50 -0.89 -9.71 8.20
CA TYR A 50 -0.91 -8.40 7.56
C TYR A 50 -2.17 -8.28 6.72
N ILE A 51 -2.94 -7.21 6.90
CA ILE A 51 -4.16 -6.95 6.13
C ILE A 51 -4.12 -5.54 5.57
N ASN A 52 -4.26 -5.42 4.26
CA ASN A 52 -4.34 -4.13 3.59
C ASN A 52 -5.63 -3.39 3.99
N GLU A 53 -5.53 -2.09 4.22
CA GLU A 53 -6.62 -1.13 4.28
C GLU A 53 -6.46 -0.12 3.14
N LYS A 54 -7.43 -0.12 2.22
CA LYS A 54 -7.31 0.59 0.95
C LYS A 54 -7.05 2.08 1.16
N TYR A 55 -5.99 2.58 0.52
CA TYR A 55 -5.47 3.95 0.57
C TYR A 55 -4.92 4.43 1.92
N LYS A 56 -4.87 3.57 2.95
CA LYS A 56 -4.43 3.96 4.29
C LYS A 56 -3.18 3.25 4.75
N GLY A 57 -3.03 1.96 4.42
CA GLY A 57 -1.87 1.19 4.84
C GLY A 57 -2.19 -0.27 5.20
N ILE A 58 -1.56 -0.77 6.25
CA ILE A 58 -1.54 -2.20 6.58
C ILE A 58 -1.77 -2.43 8.07
N HIS A 59 -2.82 -3.18 8.41
CA HIS A 59 -3.07 -3.70 9.75
C HIS A 59 -2.07 -4.80 10.08
N VAL A 60 -1.50 -4.76 11.28
CA VAL A 60 -0.59 -5.78 11.82
C VAL A 60 -1.29 -6.46 12.99
N ILE A 61 -1.43 -7.77 12.92
CA ILE A 61 -2.14 -8.58 13.90
C ILE A 61 -1.20 -9.69 14.39
N ASP A 62 -1.04 -9.79 15.71
CA ASP A 62 -0.42 -10.95 16.34
C ASP A 62 -1.45 -12.09 16.41
N ASN A 63 -1.10 -13.21 15.82
CA ASN A 63 -1.90 -14.43 15.71
C ASN A 63 -1.17 -15.60 16.38
N THR A 64 -0.40 -15.34 17.44
CA THR A 64 0.28 -16.37 18.25
C THR A 64 -0.73 -17.29 18.95
N ASP A 65 -1.87 -16.75 19.39
CA ASP A 65 -3.06 -17.53 19.73
C ASP A 65 -4.15 -17.31 18.66
N PRO A 66 -4.33 -18.26 17.72
CA PRO A 66 -5.34 -18.14 16.67
C PRO A 66 -6.79 -18.09 17.17
N SER A 67 -7.04 -18.49 18.43
CA SER A 67 -8.37 -18.38 19.04
C SER A 67 -8.66 -16.98 19.56
N SER A 68 -7.61 -16.16 19.75
CA SER A 68 -7.69 -14.79 20.27
C SER A 68 -6.62 -13.89 19.63
N PRO A 69 -6.73 -13.57 18.32
CA PRO A 69 -5.78 -12.69 17.65
C PRO A 69 -5.82 -11.26 18.20
N GLU A 70 -4.66 -10.64 18.34
CA GLU A 70 -4.48 -9.30 18.91
C GLU A 70 -4.03 -8.30 17.85
N LYS A 71 -4.71 -7.15 17.75
CA LYS A 71 -4.28 -6.08 16.83
C LYS A 71 -3.03 -5.40 17.38
N ALA A 72 -1.87 -5.75 16.84
CA ALA A 72 -0.57 -5.22 17.26
C ALA A 72 -0.38 -3.75 16.87
N GLY A 73 -0.94 -3.32 15.73
CA GLY A 73 -0.89 -1.93 15.30
C GLY A 73 -1.24 -1.72 13.84
N PHE A 74 -0.83 -0.58 13.30
CA PHE A 74 -1.09 -0.20 11.92
C PHE A 74 0.10 0.52 11.32
N ILE A 75 0.53 0.08 10.13
CA ILE A 75 1.55 0.77 9.32
C ILE A 75 0.79 1.70 8.37
N VAL A 76 0.91 3.00 8.60
CA VAL A 76 0.36 4.02 7.70
C VAL A 76 1.22 4.08 6.45
N ILE A 77 0.59 3.88 5.30
CA ILE A 77 1.21 4.00 3.97
C ILE A 77 0.16 4.67 3.06
N PRO A 78 0.29 5.98 2.82
CA PRO A 78 -0.66 6.71 1.98
C PRO A 78 -0.78 6.10 0.59
N GLY A 79 -2.00 6.01 0.08
CA GLY A 79 -2.25 5.50 -1.27
C GLY A 79 -2.00 4.00 -1.44
N CYS A 80 -1.73 3.25 -0.37
CA CYS A 80 -1.51 1.80 -0.43
C CYS A 80 -2.76 1.07 -0.94
N ILE A 81 -2.70 0.51 -2.15
CA ILE A 81 -3.77 -0.30 -2.75
C ILE A 81 -3.42 -1.77 -2.64
N ASP A 82 -2.16 -2.13 -2.83
CA ASP A 82 -1.71 -3.50 -2.83
C ASP A 82 -0.48 -3.72 -1.94
N MET A 83 -0.28 -4.98 -1.57
CA MET A 83 0.92 -5.47 -0.92
C MET A 83 1.29 -6.86 -1.44
N ALA A 84 2.57 -7.21 -1.33
CA ALA A 84 3.10 -8.51 -1.66
C ALA A 84 4.18 -8.91 -0.65
N MET A 85 4.32 -10.19 -0.38
CA MET A 85 5.36 -10.68 0.52
C MET A 85 6.28 -11.66 -0.18
N LYS A 86 7.59 -11.51 0.05
CA LYS A 86 8.62 -12.46 -0.35
C LYS A 86 9.60 -12.64 0.78
N ASP A 87 9.79 -13.88 1.21
CA ASP A 87 10.63 -14.23 2.36
C ASP A 87 10.22 -13.41 3.59
N ASP A 88 11.11 -12.57 4.13
CA ASP A 88 10.86 -11.72 5.30
C ASP A 88 10.56 -10.25 4.92
N ILE A 89 10.33 -9.97 3.63
CA ILE A 89 10.11 -8.62 3.11
C ILE A 89 8.66 -8.45 2.66
N LEU A 90 7.98 -7.46 3.24
CA LEU A 90 6.68 -6.98 2.80
C LEU A 90 6.88 -5.77 1.88
N PHE A 91 6.42 -5.89 0.63
CA PHE A 91 6.33 -4.82 -0.35
C PHE A 91 4.92 -4.24 -0.31
N ALA A 92 4.80 -2.93 -0.42
CA ALA A 92 3.53 -2.22 -0.42
C ALA A 92 3.59 -1.03 -1.37
N ASP A 93 2.46 -0.71 -1.97
CA ASP A 93 2.32 0.53 -2.73
C ASP A 93 2.44 1.73 -1.78
N ASN A 94 3.20 2.74 -2.19
CA ASN A 94 3.24 4.04 -1.53
C ASN A 94 2.98 5.12 -2.60
N SER A 95 1.84 5.78 -2.52
CA SER A 95 1.41 6.79 -3.48
C SER A 95 0.93 8.03 -2.74
N ILE A 96 1.68 9.12 -2.94
CA ILE A 96 1.39 10.48 -2.46
C ILE A 96 1.25 11.39 -3.68
#